data_AF-A0AAU5QES2-F1
#
_entry.id   AF-A0AAU5QES2-F1
#
_cell.length_a   1.000
_cell.length_b   1.000
_cell.length_c   1.000
_cell.angle_alpha   90.00
_cell.angle_beta   90.00
_cell.angle_gamma   90.00
#
_symmetry.space_group_name_H-M   'P 1'
#
loop_
_entity.id
_entity.type
_entity.pdbx_description
1 polymer ?
#
loop_
_entity_poly.entity_id
_entity_poly.type
_entity_poly.pdbx_seq_one_letter_code
_entity_poly.pdbx_strand_id
1 'polypeptide(L)'
;MAGNEGSQKVRIRELPWAAVDPQRHSHRLGERESAELAALIIPLVPDAKALHRRRWVDRKPVWDAIDPVTDLLVDRFGSWAAGWNWTVGEGDRDGGVVGSWCCALHSVSTPADTAALVLEALQEWRDWLEELADHFAALAPPARSAPDARHWARACSELVALVAERSAAQSGWHGHCEQVLSWFLSHHGLPDERARALVETAVDGSFESWRAPDQRIVASVSNRFANALTTHD
;
A
#
# COMPACT_ATOMS: atom_id res chain seq x y z
N MET A 1 6.63 10.17 -36.86
CA MET A 1 5.72 9.39 -35.99
C MET A 1 6.61 8.56 -35.08
N ALA A 2 6.95 9.10 -33.91
CA ALA A 2 7.73 8.39 -32.89
C ALA A 2 6.74 7.87 -31.84
N GLY A 3 6.87 6.59 -31.50
CA GLY A 3 5.96 5.83 -30.66
C GLY A 3 5.80 6.44 -29.27
N ASN A 4 4.55 6.48 -28.83
CA ASN A 4 4.16 6.66 -27.45
C ASN A 4 4.55 5.39 -26.68
N GLU A 5 5.79 5.29 -26.22
CA GLU A 5 6.15 4.36 -25.14
C GLU A 5 5.49 4.91 -23.87
N GLY A 6 4.27 4.45 -23.62
CA GLY A 6 3.55 4.81 -22.41
C GLY A 6 4.36 4.35 -21.21
N SER A 7 4.88 5.31 -20.44
CA SER A 7 5.46 5.03 -19.12
C SER A 7 4.46 4.18 -18.34
N GLN A 8 4.81 2.92 -18.10
CA GLN A 8 3.94 1.99 -17.38
C GLN A 8 3.93 2.44 -15.92
N LYS A 9 2.96 3.29 -15.57
CA LYS A 9 2.79 3.81 -14.21
C LYS A 9 2.79 2.64 -13.22
N VAL A 10 3.72 2.67 -12.27
CA VAL A 10 3.80 1.66 -11.20
C VAL A 10 2.48 1.68 -10.42
N ARG A 11 1.80 0.54 -10.35
CA ARG A 11 0.55 0.39 -9.60
C ARG A 11 0.84 -0.35 -8.30
N ILE A 12 0.83 0.39 -7.18
CA ILE A 12 1.14 -0.16 -5.86
C ILE A 12 0.29 -1.39 -5.49
N ARG A 13 -0.99 -1.42 -5.91
CA ARG A 13 -1.93 -2.54 -5.72
C ARG A 13 -1.52 -3.83 -6.45
N GLU A 14 -0.63 -3.73 -7.42
CA GLU A 14 -0.18 -4.86 -8.24
C GLU A 14 1.20 -5.38 -7.80
N LEU A 15 1.95 -4.61 -7.02
CA LEU A 15 3.30 -5.00 -6.63
C LEU A 15 3.32 -6.25 -5.74
N PRO A 16 4.24 -7.20 -6.01
CA PRO A 16 4.50 -8.33 -5.11
C PRO A 16 5.29 -7.88 -3.89
N TRP A 17 5.31 -8.69 -2.83
CA TRP A 17 6.05 -8.37 -1.60
C TRP A 17 7.52 -8.10 -1.89
N ALA A 18 8.14 -8.90 -2.77
CA ALA A 18 9.55 -8.75 -3.14
C ALA A 18 9.91 -7.38 -3.75
N ALA A 19 8.94 -6.63 -4.27
CA ALA A 19 9.12 -5.28 -4.84
C ALA A 19 8.90 -4.15 -3.83
N VAL A 20 8.42 -4.47 -2.62
CA VAL A 20 8.14 -3.53 -1.53
C VAL A 20 8.84 -3.91 -0.21
N ASP A 21 9.46 -5.09 -0.15
CA ASP A 21 10.11 -5.62 1.05
C ASP A 21 11.19 -4.66 1.57
N PRO A 22 11.03 -4.10 2.78
CA PRO A 22 11.97 -3.13 3.31
C PRO A 22 13.38 -3.69 3.52
N GLN A 23 13.53 -5.03 3.65
CA GLN A 23 14.83 -5.69 3.74
C GLN A 23 15.59 -5.66 2.41
N ARG A 24 14.85 -5.62 1.27
CA ARG A 24 15.43 -5.46 -0.07
C ARG A 24 15.67 -4.00 -0.43
N HIS A 25 15.01 -3.10 0.29
CA HIS A 25 15.12 -1.65 0.12
C HIS A 25 15.65 -1.01 1.41
N SER A 26 16.84 -1.37 1.89
CA SER A 26 17.34 -0.95 3.21
C SER A 26 17.67 0.55 3.35
N HIS A 27 17.57 1.33 2.27
CA HIS A 27 17.87 2.76 2.28
C HIS A 27 16.89 3.55 3.15
N ARG A 28 17.42 4.39 4.04
CA ARG A 28 16.65 5.31 4.88
C ARG A 28 17.04 6.74 4.56
N LEU A 29 16.04 7.62 4.46
CA LEU A 29 16.23 9.04 4.24
C LEU A 29 16.84 9.70 5.49
N GLY A 30 18.06 10.20 5.37
CA GLY A 30 18.66 11.07 6.38
C GLY A 30 18.26 12.53 6.20
N GLU A 31 18.43 13.37 7.22
CA GLU A 31 18.03 14.79 7.22
C GLU A 31 18.55 15.57 6.00
N ARG A 32 19.83 15.39 5.66
CA ARG A 32 20.45 16.03 4.50
C ARG A 32 19.79 15.59 3.19
N GLU A 33 19.54 14.29 3.04
CA GLU A 33 18.94 13.74 1.83
C GLU A 33 17.48 14.17 1.71
N SER A 34 16.75 14.25 2.81
CA SER A 34 15.40 14.81 2.86
C SER A 34 15.38 16.26 2.36
N ALA A 35 16.34 17.09 2.75
CA ALA A 35 16.45 18.46 2.25
C ALA A 35 16.78 18.52 0.74
N GLU A 36 17.69 17.68 0.26
CA GLU A 36 18.03 17.56 -1.16
C GLU A 36 16.83 17.07 -1.99
N LEU A 37 16.09 16.08 -1.49
CA LEU A 37 14.91 15.55 -2.13
C LEU A 37 13.75 16.56 -2.13
N ALA A 38 13.54 17.30 -1.04
CA ALA A 38 12.56 18.39 -1.00
C ALA A 38 12.83 19.43 -2.08
N ALA A 39 14.11 19.81 -2.27
CA ALA A 39 14.51 20.74 -3.32
C ALA A 39 14.21 20.22 -4.74
N LEU A 40 14.26 18.90 -4.95
CA LEU A 40 13.86 18.26 -6.21
C LEU A 40 12.35 18.16 -6.38
N ILE A 41 11.59 17.99 -5.30
CA ILE A 41 10.13 17.90 -5.32
C ILE A 41 9.47 19.27 -5.57
N ILE A 42 9.98 20.34 -4.93
CA ILE A 42 9.43 21.71 -5.05
C ILE A 42 9.07 22.13 -6.49
N PRO A 43 9.94 21.99 -7.51
CA PRO A 43 9.62 22.39 -8.87
C PRO A 43 8.60 21.46 -9.58
N LEU A 44 8.33 20.27 -9.04
CA LEU A 44 7.41 19.29 -9.62
C LEU A 44 5.99 19.43 -9.09
N VAL A 45 5.81 20.07 -7.94
CA VAL A 45 4.50 20.25 -7.31
C VAL A 45 3.77 21.44 -7.94
N PRO A 46 2.50 21.28 -8.37
CA PRO A 46 1.69 22.40 -8.84
C PRO A 46 1.31 23.33 -7.69
N ASP A 47 1.10 24.62 -7.97
CA ASP A 47 0.47 25.49 -6.99
C ASP A 47 -1.02 25.12 -6.77
N ALA A 48 -1.55 25.38 -5.58
CA ALA A 48 -2.93 25.04 -5.25
C ALA A 48 -3.98 25.68 -6.19
N LYS A 49 -3.72 26.89 -6.71
CA LYS A 49 -4.64 27.56 -7.65
C LYS A 49 -4.64 26.85 -9.00
N ALA A 50 -3.49 26.35 -9.46
CA ALA A 50 -3.37 25.56 -10.67
C ALA A 50 -4.14 24.23 -10.55
N LEU A 51 -4.10 23.57 -9.39
CA LEU A 51 -4.90 22.36 -9.14
C LEU A 51 -6.40 22.62 -9.13
N HIS A 52 -6.85 23.67 -8.45
CA HIS A 52 -8.26 24.06 -8.47
C HIS A 52 -8.75 24.35 -9.89
N ARG A 53 -7.94 25.03 -10.71
CA ARG A 53 -8.24 25.25 -12.13
C ARG A 53 -8.36 23.94 -12.89
N ARG A 54 -7.44 23.00 -12.69
CA ARG A 54 -7.49 21.68 -13.36
C ARG A 54 -8.78 20.92 -13.05
N ARG A 55 -9.21 20.86 -11.78
CA ARG A 55 -10.44 20.15 -11.39
C ARG A 55 -11.69 20.82 -11.94
N TRP A 56 -11.82 22.12 -11.72
CA TRP A 56 -13.08 22.83 -11.89
C TRP A 56 -13.23 23.50 -13.25
N VAL A 57 -12.12 23.88 -13.90
CA VAL A 57 -12.10 24.53 -15.22
C VAL A 57 -11.75 23.52 -16.30
N ASP A 58 -10.59 22.86 -16.19
CA ASP A 58 -10.10 21.96 -17.26
C ASP A 58 -10.76 20.58 -17.19
N ARG A 59 -11.47 20.27 -16.09
CA ARG A 59 -12.08 18.97 -15.79
C ARG A 59 -11.09 17.81 -15.92
N LYS A 60 -9.81 18.07 -15.64
CA LYS A 60 -8.74 17.06 -15.69
C LYS A 60 -8.59 16.38 -14.33
N PRO A 61 -8.21 15.10 -14.31
CA PRO A 61 -7.75 14.43 -13.11
C PRO A 61 -6.69 15.24 -12.37
N VAL A 62 -6.91 15.50 -11.08
CA VAL A 62 -5.96 16.25 -10.25
C VAL A 62 -4.80 15.39 -9.78
N TRP A 63 -5.03 14.09 -9.61
CA TRP A 63 -4.03 13.14 -9.16
C TRP A 63 -2.88 12.97 -10.16
N ASP A 64 -3.13 13.17 -11.46
CA ASP A 64 -2.05 13.12 -12.46
C ASP A 64 -1.04 14.28 -12.30
N ALA A 65 -1.43 15.36 -11.61
CA ALA A 65 -0.54 16.50 -11.39
C ALA A 65 0.59 16.21 -10.38
N ILE A 66 0.48 15.12 -9.62
CA ILE A 66 1.51 14.65 -8.67
C ILE A 66 2.24 13.40 -9.19
N ASP A 67 1.94 12.92 -10.40
CA ASP A 67 2.70 11.81 -11.00
C ASP A 67 4.20 12.11 -11.13
N PRO A 68 4.66 13.32 -11.52
CA PRO A 68 6.09 13.59 -11.60
C PRO A 68 6.83 13.41 -10.26
N VAL A 69 6.13 13.63 -9.13
CA VAL A 69 6.66 13.35 -7.80
C VAL A 69 6.80 11.85 -7.60
N THR A 70 5.78 11.08 -7.99
CA THR A 70 5.84 9.60 -7.93
C THR A 70 6.96 9.06 -8.80
N ASP A 71 7.13 9.57 -10.02
CA ASP A 71 8.20 9.17 -10.93
C ASP A 71 9.58 9.47 -10.31
N LEU A 72 9.78 10.68 -9.76
CA LEU A 72 11.02 11.03 -9.04
C LEU A 72 11.33 10.06 -7.89
N LEU A 73 10.33 9.72 -7.08
CA LEU A 73 10.50 8.84 -5.93
C LEU A 73 10.76 7.39 -6.35
N VAL A 74 10.06 6.90 -7.37
CA VAL A 74 10.29 5.55 -7.93
C VAL A 74 11.67 5.44 -8.58
N ASP A 75 12.09 6.45 -9.34
CA ASP A 75 13.41 6.49 -9.96
C ASP A 75 14.53 6.46 -8.90
N ARG A 76 14.30 7.11 -7.76
CA ARG A 76 15.32 7.22 -6.71
C ARG A 76 15.35 6.06 -5.74
N PHE A 77 14.18 5.53 -5.34
CA PHE A 77 14.08 4.54 -4.27
C PHE A 77 13.56 3.18 -4.74
N GLY A 78 13.07 3.08 -5.97
CA GLY A 78 12.47 1.89 -6.54
C GLY A 78 10.95 1.86 -6.38
N SER A 79 10.34 0.78 -6.88
CA SER A 79 8.87 0.63 -7.00
C SER A 79 8.10 0.78 -5.69
N TRP A 80 8.71 0.45 -4.54
CA TRP A 80 8.06 0.57 -3.24
C TRP A 80 7.59 1.99 -2.95
N ALA A 81 8.32 3.00 -3.44
CA ALA A 81 8.00 4.40 -3.17
C ALA A 81 6.70 4.85 -3.86
N ALA A 82 6.16 4.08 -4.81
CA ALA A 82 4.87 4.37 -5.45
C ALA A 82 3.67 4.35 -4.49
N GLY A 83 3.83 3.82 -3.27
CA GLY A 83 2.80 3.83 -2.23
C GLY A 83 2.71 5.11 -1.39
N TRP A 84 3.59 6.09 -1.60
CA TRP A 84 3.66 7.31 -0.77
C TRP A 84 2.33 8.07 -0.68
N ASN A 85 1.49 8.05 -1.72
CA ASN A 85 0.17 8.69 -1.74
C ASN A 85 -0.97 7.68 -1.71
N TRP A 86 -0.73 6.48 -1.20
CA TRP A 86 -1.78 5.48 -1.04
C TRP A 86 -2.53 5.70 0.27
N THR A 87 -3.50 6.62 0.19
CA THR A 87 -4.14 7.22 1.34
C THR A 87 -5.26 6.40 1.94
N VAL A 88 -5.53 6.63 3.22
CA VAL A 88 -6.78 6.20 3.86
C VAL A 88 -7.99 6.84 3.16
N GLY A 89 -9.02 6.02 2.90
CA GLY A 89 -10.29 6.48 2.29
C GLY A 89 -10.15 6.91 0.83
N GLU A 90 -11.07 7.76 0.36
CA GLU A 90 -11.25 8.15 -1.05
C GLU A 90 -10.22 9.16 -1.59
N GLY A 91 -8.96 9.07 -1.15
CA GLY A 91 -7.90 9.92 -1.68
C GLY A 91 -7.44 9.52 -3.08
N ASP A 92 -6.29 10.05 -3.53
CA ASP A 92 -5.85 9.95 -4.93
C ASP A 92 -5.74 8.51 -5.46
N ARG A 93 -5.44 7.54 -4.58
CA ARG A 93 -5.28 6.11 -4.93
C ARG A 93 -6.25 5.18 -4.21
N ASP A 94 -7.07 5.71 -3.30
CA ASP A 94 -8.11 5.05 -2.51
C ASP A 94 -7.68 3.80 -1.69
N GLY A 95 -8.15 3.67 -0.44
CA GLY A 95 -8.03 2.44 0.35
C GLY A 95 -6.64 1.97 0.75
N GLY A 96 -5.70 2.90 0.88
CA GLY A 96 -4.39 2.65 1.48
C GLY A 96 -4.35 2.98 2.96
N VAL A 97 -3.17 3.34 3.44
CA VAL A 97 -2.81 3.46 4.87
C VAL A 97 -2.10 4.76 5.21
N VAL A 98 -1.76 5.58 4.21
CA VAL A 98 -1.12 6.88 4.43
C VAL A 98 -2.17 7.87 4.92
N GLY A 99 -1.99 8.42 6.12
CA GLY A 99 -2.87 9.40 6.74
C GLY A 99 -2.41 10.85 6.57
N SER A 100 -1.11 11.08 6.41
CA SER A 100 -0.53 12.42 6.22
C SER A 100 -0.94 13.06 4.88
N TRP A 101 -1.09 12.25 3.83
CA TRP A 101 -1.66 12.67 2.55
C TRP A 101 -3.16 12.33 2.48
N CYS A 102 -3.99 13.26 2.03
CA CYS A 102 -5.43 13.04 1.79
C CYS A 102 -5.71 12.89 0.30
N CYS A 103 -5.49 13.96 -0.47
CA CYS A 103 -5.54 13.95 -1.93
C CYS A 103 -4.89 15.22 -2.46
N ALA A 104 -4.53 15.25 -3.74
CA ALA A 104 -3.89 16.41 -4.35
C ALA A 104 -4.65 17.72 -4.10
N LEU A 105 -5.98 17.69 -4.06
CA LEU A 105 -6.80 18.89 -3.85
C LEU A 105 -6.79 19.45 -2.43
N HIS A 106 -6.55 18.63 -1.42
CA HIS A 106 -6.59 19.04 -0.02
C HIS A 106 -5.20 19.14 0.60
N SER A 107 -4.24 18.38 0.08
CA SER A 107 -2.88 18.31 0.61
C SER A 107 -1.92 19.29 -0.05
N VAL A 108 -2.16 19.69 -1.30
CA VAL A 108 -1.28 20.63 -2.00
C VAL A 108 -1.57 22.07 -1.56
N SER A 109 -0.52 22.76 -1.13
CA SER A 109 -0.58 24.15 -0.65
C SER A 109 0.52 25.01 -1.30
N THR A 110 1.56 25.39 -0.55
CA THR A 110 2.79 25.95 -1.12
C THR A 110 3.70 24.81 -1.60
N PRO A 111 4.57 25.01 -2.60
CA PRO A 111 5.49 23.96 -3.05
C PRO A 111 6.39 23.42 -1.94
N ALA A 112 6.85 24.27 -1.01
CA ALA A 112 7.70 23.87 0.10
C ALA A 112 6.93 23.03 1.13
N ASP A 113 5.75 23.47 1.54
CA ASP A 113 4.92 22.73 2.49
C ASP A 113 4.46 21.39 1.90
N THR A 114 4.13 21.38 0.60
CA THR A 114 3.75 20.16 -0.10
C THR A 114 4.93 19.19 -0.22
N ALA A 115 6.14 19.68 -0.49
CA ALA A 115 7.33 18.83 -0.53
C ALA A 115 7.61 18.19 0.85
N ALA A 116 7.46 18.94 1.94
CA ALA A 116 7.57 18.40 3.29
C ALA A 116 6.52 17.30 3.55
N LEU A 117 5.28 17.53 3.13
CA LEU A 117 4.19 16.56 3.28
C LEU A 117 4.40 15.28 2.46
N VAL A 118 4.96 15.39 1.26
CA VAL A 118 5.34 14.22 0.44
C VAL A 118 6.38 13.36 1.15
N LEU A 119 7.38 13.97 1.80
CA LEU A 119 8.40 13.25 2.54
C LEU A 119 7.83 12.56 3.79
N GLU A 120 6.94 13.23 4.50
CA GLU A 120 6.20 12.65 5.63
C GLU A 120 5.39 11.43 5.18
N ALA A 121 4.63 11.56 4.09
CA ALA A 121 3.83 10.49 3.52
C ALA A 121 4.65 9.31 3.00
N LEU A 122 5.82 9.56 2.39
CA LEU A 122 6.75 8.53 1.99
C LEU A 122 7.33 7.77 3.20
N GLN A 123 7.67 8.49 4.27
CA GLN A 123 8.17 7.88 5.51
C GLN A 123 7.07 7.06 6.20
N GLU A 124 5.84 7.57 6.24
CA GLU A 124 4.69 6.85 6.80
C GLU A 124 4.41 5.54 6.06
N TRP A 125 4.47 5.58 4.71
CA TRP A 125 4.37 4.38 3.89
C TRP A 125 5.52 3.41 4.16
N ARG A 126 6.74 3.93 4.34
CA ARG A 126 7.91 3.10 4.69
C ARG A 126 7.75 2.41 6.04
N ASP A 127 7.31 3.13 7.06
CA ASP A 127 7.12 2.60 8.41
C ASP A 127 6.07 1.50 8.42
N TRP A 128 4.99 1.65 7.63
CA TRP A 128 4.01 0.60 7.44
C TRP A 128 4.59 -0.68 6.83
N LEU A 129 5.43 -0.56 5.80
CA LEU A 129 6.08 -1.73 5.18
C LEU A 129 6.98 -2.48 6.17
N GLU A 130 7.61 -1.76 7.10
CA GLU A 130 8.47 -2.35 8.13
C GLU A 130 7.67 -3.00 9.26
N GLU A 131 6.58 -2.36 9.68
CA GLU A 131 5.61 -2.96 10.59
C GLU A 131 5.08 -4.28 10.02
N LEU A 132 4.75 -4.33 8.73
CA LEU A 132 4.35 -5.57 8.06
C LEU A 132 5.46 -6.62 8.08
N ALA A 133 6.71 -6.24 7.78
CA ALA A 133 7.83 -7.17 7.79
C ALA A 133 8.04 -7.79 9.19
N ASP A 134 7.93 -6.98 10.24
CA ASP A 134 8.02 -7.44 11.64
C ASP A 134 6.87 -8.40 11.99
N HIS A 135 5.64 -8.08 11.59
CA HIS A 135 4.49 -8.96 11.79
C HIS A 135 4.61 -10.26 11.00
N PHE A 136 5.10 -10.22 9.76
CA PHE A 136 5.32 -11.43 8.95
C PHE A 136 6.34 -12.37 9.59
N ALA A 137 7.41 -11.82 10.16
CA ALA A 137 8.40 -12.59 10.92
C ALA A 137 7.82 -13.15 12.22
N ALA A 138 7.02 -12.37 12.96
CA ALA A 138 6.37 -12.81 14.20
C ALA A 138 5.31 -13.91 13.96
N LEU A 139 4.67 -13.89 12.80
CA LEU A 139 3.66 -14.85 12.36
C LEU A 139 4.25 -16.02 11.56
N ALA A 140 5.57 -16.21 11.58
CA ALA A 140 6.22 -17.23 10.78
C ALA A 140 5.71 -18.66 11.09
N PRO A 141 5.48 -19.48 10.05
CA PRO A 141 5.28 -20.92 10.15
C PRO A 141 6.31 -21.63 11.06
N PRO A 142 5.92 -22.65 11.85
CA PRO A 142 6.87 -23.44 12.62
C PRO A 142 7.94 -24.10 11.73
N ALA A 143 9.21 -23.93 12.06
CA ALA A 143 10.32 -24.42 11.23
C ALA A 143 10.46 -25.96 11.15
N ARG A 144 9.82 -26.71 12.07
CA ARG A 144 10.03 -28.17 12.24
C ARG A 144 8.77 -29.01 12.00
N SER A 145 7.67 -28.40 11.58
CA SER A 145 6.40 -29.10 11.32
C SER A 145 5.57 -28.29 10.33
N ALA A 146 4.75 -28.99 9.54
CA ALA A 146 3.73 -28.32 8.72
C ALA A 146 2.82 -27.46 9.63
N PRO A 147 2.51 -26.21 9.27
CA PRO A 147 1.62 -25.38 10.07
C PRO A 147 0.21 -25.93 10.02
N ASP A 148 -0.46 -26.01 11.16
CA ASP A 148 -1.85 -26.45 11.22
C ASP A 148 -2.82 -25.34 10.80
N ALA A 149 -4.10 -25.70 10.63
CA ALA A 149 -5.14 -24.73 10.28
C ALA A 149 -5.29 -23.61 11.32
N ARG A 150 -4.96 -23.88 12.59
CA ARG A 150 -5.08 -22.90 13.67
C ARG A 150 -4.04 -21.80 13.55
N HIS A 151 -2.83 -22.14 13.12
CA HIS A 151 -1.77 -21.17 12.81
C HIS A 151 -2.19 -20.22 11.70
N TRP A 152 -2.65 -20.75 10.56
CA TRP A 152 -3.06 -19.92 9.42
C TRP A 152 -4.27 -19.06 9.72
N ALA A 153 -5.26 -19.58 10.45
CA ALA A 153 -6.42 -18.80 10.87
C ALA A 153 -6.02 -17.64 11.81
N ARG A 154 -5.06 -17.87 12.72
CA ARG A 154 -4.51 -16.82 13.59
C ARG A 154 -3.80 -15.74 12.78
N ALA A 155 -2.88 -16.11 11.89
CA ALA A 155 -2.14 -15.16 11.06
C ALA A 155 -3.08 -14.29 10.21
N CYS A 156 -4.08 -14.91 9.55
CA CYS A 156 -5.10 -14.19 8.80
C CYS A 156 -5.86 -13.19 9.69
N SER A 157 -6.30 -13.62 10.87
CA SER A 157 -7.10 -12.76 11.77
C SER A 157 -6.29 -11.56 12.28
N GLU A 158 -5.02 -11.76 12.63
CA GLU A 158 -4.13 -10.70 13.10
C GLU A 158 -3.82 -9.69 11.99
N LEU A 159 -3.53 -10.16 10.77
CA LEU A 159 -3.26 -9.27 9.64
C LEU A 159 -4.49 -8.49 9.18
N VAL A 160 -5.68 -9.12 9.17
CA VAL A 160 -6.94 -8.42 8.87
C VAL A 160 -7.20 -7.30 9.89
N ALA A 161 -6.99 -7.57 11.17
CA ALA A 161 -7.16 -6.57 12.22
C ALA A 161 -6.16 -5.41 12.06
N LEU A 162 -4.89 -5.72 11.81
CA LEU A 162 -3.83 -4.74 11.60
C LEU A 162 -4.15 -3.80 10.43
N VAL A 163 -4.54 -4.34 9.28
CA VAL A 163 -4.89 -3.53 8.11
C VAL A 163 -6.15 -2.70 8.38
N ALA A 164 -7.20 -3.28 8.96
CA ALA A 164 -8.43 -2.57 9.26
C ALA A 164 -8.21 -1.41 10.24
N GLU A 165 -7.35 -1.59 11.25
CA GLU A 165 -6.96 -0.53 12.17
C GLU A 165 -6.18 0.57 11.45
N ARG A 166 -5.12 0.19 10.71
CA ARG A 166 -4.25 1.15 10.01
C ARG A 166 -5.00 1.98 8.97
N SER A 167 -5.92 1.36 8.24
CA SER A 167 -6.74 2.03 7.22
C SER A 167 -8.03 2.65 7.76
N ALA A 168 -8.26 2.57 9.08
CA ALA A 168 -9.54 2.88 9.73
C ALA A 168 -10.78 2.26 9.04
N ALA A 169 -10.58 1.12 8.36
CA ALA A 169 -11.54 0.42 7.50
C ALA A 169 -12.35 1.35 6.55
N GLN A 170 -11.71 2.41 6.02
CA GLN A 170 -12.36 3.37 5.11
C GLN A 170 -12.60 2.78 3.70
N SER A 171 -12.95 3.60 2.71
CA SER A 171 -13.11 3.14 1.32
C SER A 171 -11.94 2.26 0.86
N GLY A 172 -12.22 1.17 0.15
CA GLY A 172 -11.23 0.36 -0.57
C GLY A 172 -10.24 -0.46 0.29
N TRP A 173 -10.31 -0.38 1.62
CA TRP A 173 -9.32 -0.99 2.53
C TRP A 173 -9.13 -2.51 2.33
N HIS A 174 -10.21 -3.21 1.98
CA HIS A 174 -10.20 -4.66 1.80
C HIS A 174 -9.29 -5.09 0.64
N GLY A 175 -9.11 -4.24 -0.38
CA GLY A 175 -8.14 -4.50 -1.45
C GLY A 175 -6.70 -4.50 -0.95
N HIS A 176 -6.35 -3.62 0.00
CA HIS A 176 -5.05 -3.68 0.66
C HIS A 176 -4.95 -4.87 1.62
N CYS A 177 -6.03 -5.23 2.31
CA CYS A 177 -6.08 -6.42 3.17
C CYS A 177 -5.76 -7.70 2.37
N GLU A 178 -6.40 -7.90 1.22
CA GLU A 178 -6.10 -9.00 0.31
C GLU A 178 -4.64 -8.99 -0.17
N GLN A 179 -4.11 -7.80 -0.46
CA GLN A 179 -2.71 -7.66 -0.85
C GLN A 179 -1.76 -8.06 0.29
N VAL A 180 -2.00 -7.62 1.52
CA VAL A 180 -1.17 -7.97 2.70
C VAL A 180 -1.20 -9.47 2.99
N LEU A 181 -2.37 -10.10 2.91
CA LEU A 181 -2.47 -11.56 3.06
C LEU A 181 -1.69 -12.30 1.96
N SER A 182 -1.74 -11.79 0.73
CA SER A 182 -0.97 -12.36 -0.39
C SER A 182 0.54 -12.17 -0.20
N TRP A 183 0.95 -10.99 0.29
CA TRP A 183 2.35 -10.69 0.62
C TRP A 183 2.87 -11.58 1.75
N PHE A 184 2.07 -11.82 2.79
CA PHE A 184 2.43 -12.70 3.89
C PHE A 184 2.71 -14.13 3.39
N LEU A 185 1.84 -14.68 2.55
CA LEU A 185 2.05 -16.01 1.96
C LEU A 185 3.30 -16.05 1.07
N SER A 186 3.53 -14.99 0.30
CA SER A 186 4.68 -14.90 -0.61
C SER A 186 6.01 -14.74 0.15
N HIS A 187 6.00 -14.00 1.25
CA HIS A 187 7.12 -13.89 2.19
C HIS A 187 7.50 -15.28 2.76
N HIS A 188 6.51 -16.15 3.00
CA HIS A 188 6.72 -17.53 3.46
C HIS A 188 6.84 -18.55 2.33
N GLY A 189 7.13 -18.11 1.11
CA GLY A 189 7.58 -18.95 0.01
C GLY A 189 6.50 -19.48 -0.93
N LEU A 190 5.24 -19.05 -0.80
CA LEU A 190 4.23 -19.33 -1.83
C LEU A 190 4.47 -18.46 -3.06
N PRO A 191 4.32 -18.98 -4.29
CA PRO A 191 4.36 -18.15 -5.50
C PRO A 191 3.27 -17.08 -5.49
N ASP A 192 3.59 -15.85 -5.92
CA ASP A 192 2.69 -14.68 -5.86
C ASP A 192 1.31 -14.97 -6.48
N GLU A 193 1.25 -15.61 -7.66
CA GLU A 193 -0.01 -15.95 -8.33
C GLU A 193 -0.87 -16.90 -7.50
N ARG A 194 -0.23 -17.91 -6.89
CA ARG A 194 -0.92 -18.88 -6.03
C ARG A 194 -1.40 -18.22 -4.74
N ALA A 195 -0.59 -17.36 -4.13
CA ALA A 195 -0.96 -16.61 -2.94
C ALA A 195 -2.20 -15.75 -3.18
N ARG A 196 -2.22 -14.98 -4.29
CA ARG A 196 -3.36 -14.14 -4.67
C ARG A 196 -4.63 -14.95 -4.90
N ALA A 197 -4.56 -16.05 -5.66
CA ALA A 197 -5.73 -16.89 -5.93
C ALA A 197 -6.34 -17.51 -4.66
N LEU A 198 -5.49 -17.95 -3.71
CA LEU A 198 -5.93 -18.48 -2.42
C LEU A 198 -6.62 -17.39 -1.58
N VAL A 199 -6.05 -16.18 -1.54
CA VAL A 199 -6.62 -15.05 -0.80
C VAL A 199 -7.94 -14.59 -1.39
N GLU A 200 -8.02 -14.43 -2.71
CA GLU A 200 -9.25 -14.05 -3.41
C GLU A 200 -10.39 -15.03 -3.08
N THR A 201 -10.09 -16.33 -3.13
CA THR A 201 -11.05 -17.39 -2.76
C THR A 201 -11.43 -17.34 -1.27
N ALA A 202 -10.49 -17.03 -0.38
CA ALA A 202 -10.73 -16.99 1.06
C ALA A 202 -11.54 -15.75 1.48
N VAL A 203 -11.27 -14.59 0.88
CA VAL A 203 -11.95 -13.33 1.18
C VAL A 203 -13.31 -13.25 0.49
N ASP A 204 -13.40 -13.58 -0.80
CA ASP A 204 -14.64 -13.70 -1.58
C ASP A 204 -15.64 -12.56 -1.31
N GLY A 205 -15.17 -11.30 -1.37
CA GLY A 205 -16.01 -10.12 -1.15
C GLY A 205 -16.62 -9.98 0.26
N SER A 206 -16.10 -10.70 1.26
CA SER A 206 -16.66 -10.71 2.62
C SER A 206 -16.43 -9.41 3.40
N PHE A 207 -15.58 -8.51 2.89
CA PHE A 207 -15.28 -7.22 3.50
C PHE A 207 -15.97 -6.09 2.74
N GLU A 208 -16.47 -5.10 3.49
CA GLU A 208 -17.17 -3.94 2.97
C GLU A 208 -16.32 -2.67 3.20
N SER A 209 -16.42 -1.71 2.29
CA SER A 209 -15.86 -0.36 2.52
C SER A 209 -16.58 0.34 3.68
N TRP A 210 -15.88 1.27 4.35
CA TRP A 210 -16.40 2.10 5.45
C TRP A 210 -16.83 1.36 6.71
N ARG A 211 -16.40 0.11 6.86
CA ARG A 211 -16.85 -0.75 7.94
C ARG A 211 -15.73 -1.72 8.34
N ALA A 212 -15.32 -1.62 9.60
CA ALA A 212 -14.47 -2.63 10.20
C ALA A 212 -15.23 -3.98 10.23
N PRO A 213 -14.59 -5.09 9.85
CA PRO A 213 -15.25 -6.38 9.80
C PRO A 213 -15.58 -6.83 11.22
N ASP A 214 -16.76 -7.42 11.42
CA ASP A 214 -17.07 -8.03 12.71
C ASP A 214 -16.30 -9.35 12.89
N GLN A 215 -16.22 -9.81 14.14
CA GLN A 215 -15.46 -10.99 14.51
C GLN A 215 -15.94 -12.27 13.79
N ARG A 216 -17.22 -12.36 13.41
CA ARG A 216 -17.76 -13.53 12.71
C ARG A 216 -17.29 -13.56 11.26
N ILE A 217 -17.25 -12.40 10.60
CA ILE A 217 -16.68 -12.25 9.25
C ILE A 217 -15.20 -12.62 9.28
N VAL A 218 -14.43 -12.05 10.21
CA VAL A 218 -12.99 -12.38 10.34
C VAL A 218 -12.79 -13.87 10.59
N ALA A 219 -13.54 -14.48 11.51
CA ALA A 219 -13.43 -15.92 11.77
C ALA A 219 -13.78 -16.78 10.54
N SER A 220 -14.79 -16.39 9.76
CA SER A 220 -15.16 -17.08 8.53
C SER A 220 -14.04 -17.02 7.48
N VAL A 221 -13.51 -15.82 7.20
CA VAL A 221 -12.41 -15.61 6.25
C VAL A 221 -11.17 -16.39 6.70
N SER A 222 -10.80 -16.29 7.98
CA SER A 222 -9.64 -16.99 8.55
C SER A 222 -9.76 -18.51 8.47
N ASN A 223 -10.96 -19.07 8.66
CA ASN A 223 -11.18 -20.50 8.49
C ASN A 223 -11.06 -20.93 7.02
N ARG A 224 -11.61 -20.15 6.07
CA ARG A 224 -11.46 -20.44 4.64
C ARG A 224 -9.99 -20.34 4.20
N PHE A 225 -9.29 -19.31 4.65
CA PHE A 225 -7.86 -19.12 4.42
C PHE A 225 -7.03 -20.31 4.92
N ALA A 226 -7.27 -20.74 6.16
CA ALA A 226 -6.61 -21.91 6.74
C ALA A 226 -6.92 -23.21 6.00
N ASN A 227 -8.18 -23.43 5.63
CA ASN A 227 -8.58 -24.62 4.88
C ASN A 227 -7.90 -24.65 3.51
N ALA A 228 -7.85 -23.52 2.80
CA ALA A 228 -7.22 -23.43 1.50
C ALA A 228 -5.73 -23.80 1.55
N LEU A 229 -5.02 -23.46 2.64
CA LEU A 229 -3.60 -23.77 2.82
C LEU A 229 -3.31 -25.19 3.31
N THR A 230 -4.29 -25.86 3.91
CA THR A 230 -4.10 -27.20 4.52
C THR A 230 -4.71 -28.35 3.70
N THR A 231 -5.55 -28.05 2.72
CA THR A 231 -6.17 -29.06 1.82
C THR A 231 -5.44 -29.25 0.49
N HIS A 232 -4.32 -28.56 0.27
CA HIS A 232 -3.55 -28.60 -0.98
C HIS A 232 -2.23 -29.41 -0.88
N ASP A 233 -2.17 -30.40 0.00
CA ASP A 233 -1.17 -31.48 0.02
C ASP A 233 -1.80 -32.79 -0.49
#